data_AF-A3JW64-F1
#
_entry.id   AF-A3JW64-F1
#
_cell.length_a   1.000
_cell.length_b   1.000
_cell.length_c   1.000
_cell.angle_alpha   90.00
_cell.angle_beta   90.00
_cell.angle_gamma   90.00
#
_symmetry.space_group_name_H-M   'P 1'
#
loop_
_entity.id
_entity.type
_entity.pdbx_description
1 polymer ?
#
loop_
_entity_poly.entity_id
_entity_poly.type
_entity_poly.pdbx_seq_one_letter_code
_entity_poly.pdbx_strand_id
1 'polypeptide(L)' 'MNARDRTGAIPLHKAANFNDNPEVITVLLDNGSDGTAVDSLLRTPFDLAKENQALVGTDAYWALNDARFR' A
#
# COMPACT_ATOMS: atom_id res chain seq x y z
N MET A 1 -4.39 -2.44 11.57
CA MET A 1 -4.37 -3.13 10.26
C MET A 1 -2.96 -3.46 9.75
N ASN A 2 -2.01 -3.75 10.65
CA ASN A 2 -0.57 -3.78 10.33
C ASN A 2 0.10 -5.12 10.68
N ALA A 3 -0.67 -6.21 10.67
CA ALA A 3 -0.10 -7.54 10.84
C ALA A 3 0.92 -7.80 9.73
N ARG A 4 2.12 -8.27 10.08
CA ARG A 4 3.18 -8.56 9.11
C ARG A 4 3.16 -10.04 8.76
N ASP A 5 3.28 -10.33 7.48
CA ASP A 5 3.53 -11.69 7.01
C ASP A 5 5.01 -12.09 7.16
N ARG A 6 5.38 -13.27 6.63
CA ARG A 6 6.77 -13.79 6.69
C ARG A 6 7.79 -12.92 5.95
N THR A 7 7.34 -12.02 5.08
CA THR A 7 8.17 -11.07 4.32
C THR A 7 8.18 -9.67 4.94
N GLY A 8 7.62 -9.51 6.15
CA GLY A 8 7.48 -8.21 6.79
C GLY A 8 6.39 -7.33 6.18
N ALA A 9 5.68 -7.82 5.17
CA ALA A 9 4.66 -7.07 4.45
C ALA A 9 3.35 -7.03 5.26
N ILE A 10 2.78 -5.84 5.37
CA ILE A 10 1.42 -5.62 5.90
C ILE A 10 0.35 -5.79 4.79
N PRO A 11 -0.96 -5.92 5.10
CA PRO A 11 -2.00 -6.06 4.07
C PRO A 11 -1.94 -4.98 2.98
N LEU A 12 -1.60 -3.74 3.36
CA LEU A 12 -1.46 -2.63 2.42
C LEU A 12 -0.36 -2.86 1.36
N HIS A 13 0.74 -3.56 1.70
CA HIS A 13 1.75 -3.96 0.70
C HIS A 13 1.17 -4.93 -0.32
N LYS A 14 0.39 -5.93 0.13
CA LYS A 14 -0.20 -6.92 -0.77
C LYS A 14 -1.25 -6.31 -1.68
N ALA A 15 -2.08 -5.43 -1.13
CA ALA A 15 -3.06 -4.68 -1.92
C ALA A 15 -2.36 -3.80 -2.97
N ALA A 16 -1.32 -3.06 -2.56
CA ALA A 16 -0.58 -2.19 -3.47
C ALA A 16 0.11 -2.97 -4.61
N ASN A 17 0.60 -4.17 -4.34
CA ASN A 17 1.36 -4.95 -5.30
C ASN A 17 0.50 -5.83 -6.23
N PHE A 18 -0.62 -6.36 -5.74
CA PHE A 18 -1.34 -7.45 -6.42
C PHE A 18 -2.84 -7.21 -6.63
N ASN A 19 -3.41 -6.12 -6.13
CA ASN A 19 -4.84 -5.88 -6.26
C ASN A 19 -5.12 -4.87 -7.38
N ASP A 20 -6.07 -5.24 -8.24
CA ASP A 20 -6.51 -4.41 -9.36
C ASP A 20 -7.65 -3.47 -8.97
N ASN A 21 -8.18 -3.57 -7.74
CA ASN A 21 -9.21 -2.69 -7.22
C ASN A 21 -8.61 -1.60 -6.30
N PRO A 22 -8.56 -0.32 -6.75
CA PRO A 22 -8.05 0.80 -5.96
C PRO A 22 -8.80 1.05 -4.66
N GLU A 23 -10.09 0.72 -4.56
CA GLU A 23 -10.88 0.95 -3.34
C GLU A 23 -10.38 0.14 -2.16
N VAL A 24 -9.71 -0.99 -2.40
CA VAL A 24 -9.09 -1.77 -1.32
C VAL A 24 -7.96 -0.98 -0.65
N ILE A 25 -7.20 -0.18 -1.40
CA ILE A 25 -6.18 0.71 -0.84
C ILE A 25 -6.82 1.75 0.06
N THR A 26 -7.88 2.41 -0.44
CA THR A 26 -8.61 3.44 0.32
C THR A 26 -9.18 2.90 1.61
N VAL A 27 -9.88 1.76 1.57
CA VAL A 27 -10.46 1.12 2.77
C VAL A 27 -9.37 0.77 3.80
N LEU A 28 -8.22 0.26 3.36
CA LEU A 28 -7.13 -0.08 4.27
C LEU A 28 -6.54 1.18 4.92
N LEU A 29 -6.34 2.26 4.15
CA LEU A 29 -5.85 3.54 4.67
C LEU A 29 -6.84 4.15 5.66
N ASP A 30 -8.14 4.16 5.34
CA ASP A 30 -9.20 4.71 6.21
C ASP A 30 -9.31 3.96 7.54
N ASN A 31 -8.96 2.67 7.55
CA ASN A 31 -8.92 1.86 8.77
C ASN A 31 -7.55 1.90 9.49
N GLY A 32 -6.71 2.88 9.17
CA GLY A 32 -5.46 3.14 9.88
C GLY A 32 -4.35 2.14 9.54
N SER A 33 -4.30 1.61 8.31
CA SER A 33 -3.08 0.96 7.83
C SER A 33 -1.93 1.95 7.79
N ASP A 34 -0.76 1.47 8.22
CA ASP A 34 0.48 2.25 8.21
C ASP A 34 1.05 2.34 6.78
N GLY A 35 0.86 3.49 6.13
CA GLY A 35 1.41 3.79 4.81
C GLY A 35 2.93 3.95 4.78
N THR A 36 3.58 4.05 5.94
CA THR A 36 5.04 4.19 6.06
C THR A 36 5.76 2.87 6.33
N ALA A 37 5.01 1.80 6.62
CA ALA A 37 5.57 0.49 6.93
C ALA A 37 6.46 0.00 5.78
N VAL A 38 7.59 -0.62 6.12
CA VAL A 38 8.46 -1.28 5.13
C VAL A 38 8.42 -2.80 5.26
N ASP A 39 8.51 -3.49 4.13
CA ASP A 39 8.73 -4.93 4.05
C ASP A 39 10.22 -5.28 4.32
N SER A 40 10.56 -6.58 4.31
CA SER A 40 11.95 -7.04 4.49
C SER A 40 12.92 -6.58 3.41
N LEU A 41 12.44 -6.02 2.29
CA LEU A 41 13.24 -5.44 1.21
C LEU A 41 13.31 -3.91 1.31
N LEU A 42 12.89 -3.33 2.44
CA LEU A 42 12.83 -1.89 2.69
C LEU A 42 11.89 -1.14 1.74
N ARG A 43 10.89 -1.81 1.19
CA ARG A 43 9.90 -1.20 0.29
C ARG A 43 8.65 -0.82 1.07
N THR A 44 8.14 0.38 0.83
CA THR A 44 6.83 0.80 1.32
C THR A 44 5.72 0.23 0.44
N PRO A 45 4.43 0.26 0.87
CA PRO A 45 3.33 -0.06 -0.02
C PRO A 45 3.34 0.77 -1.30
N PHE A 46 3.69 2.07 -1.22
CA PHE A 46 3.78 2.92 -2.39
C PHE A 46 4.89 2.50 -3.35
N ASP A 47 6.01 1.99 -2.85
CA ASP A 47 7.07 1.47 -3.72
C ASP A 47 6.59 0.28 -4.56
N LEU A 48 5.74 -0.58 -3.99
CA LEU A 48 5.12 -1.68 -4.72
C LEU A 48 4.03 -1.19 -5.69
N ALA A 49 3.28 -0.15 -5.32
CA ALA A 49 2.22 0.42 -6.17
C ALA A 49 2.73 0.96 -7.51
N LYS A 50 4.00 1.38 -7.58
CA LYS A 50 4.64 1.87 -8.82
C LYS A 50 4.69 0.80 -9.92
N GLU A 51 4.72 -0.48 -9.53
CA GLU A 51 4.74 -1.62 -10.45
C GLU A 51 3.33 -2.13 -10.80
N ASN A 52 2.29 -1.64 -10.11
CA ASN A 52 0.91 -2.03 -10.31
C ASN A 52 0.17 -1.08 -11.26
N GLN A 53 0.05 -1.50 -12.53
CA GLN A 53 -0.60 -0.71 -13.58
C GLN A 53 -2.07 -0.36 -13.31
N ALA A 54 -2.79 -1.17 -12.54
CA ALA A 54 -4.19 -0.90 -12.18
C ALA A 54 -4.31 0.26 -11.17
N LEU A 55 -3.25 0.53 -10.41
CA LEU A 55 -3.24 1.62 -9.43
C LEU A 55 -2.64 2.90 -10.00
N VAL A 56 -1.58 2.82 -10.81
CA VAL A 56 -0.85 4.00 -11.30
C VAL A 56 -1.80 5.04 -11.90
N GLY A 57 -1.78 6.24 -11.32
CA GLY A 57 -2.60 7.38 -11.77
C GLY A 57 -4.00 7.47 -11.18
N THR A 58 -4.45 6.48 -10.40
CA THR A 58 -5.73 6.55 -9.67
C THR A 58 -5.63 7.44 -8.43
N ASP A 59 -6.77 7.88 -7.89
CA ASP A 59 -6.82 8.62 -6.64
C ASP A 59 -6.24 7.82 -5.46
N ALA A 60 -6.45 6.50 -5.45
CA ALA A 60 -5.92 5.65 -4.40
C ALA A 60 -4.39 5.53 -4.44
N TYR A 61 -3.79 5.59 -5.63
CA TYR A 61 -2.33 5.64 -5.79
C TYR A 61 -1.74 6.93 -5.21
N TRP A 62 -2.39 8.07 -5.43
CA TRP A 62 -1.96 9.33 -4.83
C TRP A 62 -2.25 9.38 -3.32
N ALA A 63 -3.37 8.84 -2.86
CA ALA A 63 -3.63 8.70 -1.43
C ALA A 63 -2.56 7.85 -0.73
N LEU A 64 -2.09 6.78 -1.37
CA LEU A 64 -1.01 5.94 -0.87
C LEU A 64 0.35 6.64 -0.89
N ASN A 65 0.62 7.44 -1.93
CA ASN A 65 1.79 8.32 -1.97
C ASN A 65 1.83 9.27 -0.77
N ASP A 66 0.70 9.90 -0.47
CA ASP A 66 0.55 10.92 0.56
C ASP A 66 0.60 10.32 1.96
N ALA A 67 0.14 9.08 2.12
CA ALA A 67 0.19 8.35 3.39
C ALA A 67 1.61 8.18 3.96
N ARG A 68 2.66 8.45 3.17
CA ARG A 68 4.06 8.44 3.61
C ARG A 68 4.47 9.71 4.38
N PHE A 69 3.64 10.75 4.35
CA PHE A 69 3.95 12.07 4.92
C PHE A 69 2.93 12.53 5.97
N ARG A 70 1.98 11.67 6.34
CA ARG A 70 0.93 11.97 7.32
C ARG A 70 1.38 11.68 8.75
#